data_AF-A0A4R2JUX1-F1
#
_entry.id   AF-A0A4R2JUX1-F1
#
_cell.length_a   1.000
_cell.length_b   1.000
_cell.length_c   1.000
_cell.angle_alpha   90.00
_cell.angle_beta   90.00
_cell.angle_gamma   90.00
#
_symmetry.space_group_name_H-M   'P 1'
#
loop_
_entity.id
_entity.type
_entity.pdbx_description
1 polymer ?
#
loop_
_entity_poly.entity_id
_entity_poly.type
_entity_poly.pdbx_seq_one_letter_code
_entity_poly.pdbx_strand_id
1 'polypeptide(L)'
;MSEKIIKLCDENEVMYGASIITNGYNLTREVVEQFRNLRLSFIQITLDGPQDVHDKRRPLKSGQGTFEKILVNIEENIDIMPNISLRINVDKENVNRVNEILDGLERRGLKNKLSVYLGYVEPTNDCYVPNKCLSMHEYSKVTYMFEKVLKERGFSNNLMHKYPHLKYNFCGADSVNSMVIDPEGYIYKCWSDIGIEEYRVGNILNDTSLVSLNVDKYMEYLLYDPTMDEMCTDCKLLPICMGGCPRRRIERMTERCGDYKYVLEEYLKDIAKELLEKKQEKV
;
A
#
# COMPACT_ATOMS: atom_id res chain seq x y z
N MET A 1 17.34 0.47 15.90
CA MET A 1 17.71 -0.24 14.66
C MET A 1 18.20 0.74 13.59
N SER A 2 17.37 1.71 13.16
CA SER A 2 17.72 2.63 12.06
C SER A 2 19.03 3.38 12.27
N GLU A 3 19.37 3.85 13.47
CA GLU A 3 20.66 4.52 13.73
C GLU A 3 21.87 3.67 13.33
N LYS A 4 21.83 2.36 13.62
CA LYS A 4 22.90 1.43 13.23
C LYS A 4 22.95 1.24 11.72
N ILE A 5 21.79 1.14 11.06
CA ILE A 5 21.70 0.98 9.60
C ILE A 5 22.17 2.26 8.90
N ILE A 6 21.75 3.43 9.38
CA ILE A 6 22.18 4.74 8.88
C ILE A 6 23.71 4.83 8.93
N LYS A 7 24.32 4.50 10.08
CA LYS A 7 25.77 4.50 10.22
C LYS A 7 26.45 3.59 9.19
N LEU A 8 25.97 2.35 9.04
CA LEU A 8 26.50 1.40 8.06
C LEU A 8 26.34 1.92 6.62
N CYS A 9 25.19 2.48 6.28
CA CYS A 9 24.94 3.07 4.97
C CYS A 9 25.87 4.25 4.69
N ASP A 10 26.06 5.16 5.65
CA ASP A 10 26.96 6.30 5.52
C ASP A 10 28.42 5.86 5.35
N GLU A 11 28.87 4.85 6.12
CA GLU A 11 30.22 4.26 6.00
C GLU A 11 30.48 3.59 4.65
N ASN A 12 29.43 3.13 3.96
CA ASN A 12 29.51 2.45 2.66
C ASN A 12 29.00 3.30 1.49
N GLU A 13 28.78 4.60 1.70
CA GLU A 13 28.27 5.54 0.67
C GLU A 13 26.93 5.10 0.04
N VAL A 14 26.09 4.41 0.81
CA VAL A 14 24.76 3.96 0.40
C VAL A 14 23.69 4.94 0.89
N MET A 15 22.79 5.36 0.00
CA MET A 15 21.66 6.20 0.38
C MET A 15 20.68 5.43 1.27
N TYR A 16 20.40 5.96 2.46
CA TYR A 16 19.38 5.43 3.37
C TYR A 16 18.10 6.28 3.32
N GLY A 17 16.95 5.62 3.18
CA GLY A 17 15.63 6.21 3.38
C GLY A 17 14.71 5.22 4.11
N ALA A 18 13.79 5.75 4.92
CA ALA A 18 12.87 4.93 5.69
C ALA A 18 11.41 5.36 5.52
N SER A 19 10.53 4.37 5.60
CA SER A 19 9.08 4.55 5.70
C SER A 19 8.50 3.59 6.73
N ILE A 20 7.31 3.90 7.24
CA ILE A 20 6.65 3.07 8.25
C ILE A 20 5.15 2.94 7.98
N ILE A 21 4.60 1.77 8.27
CA ILE A 21 3.16 1.53 8.36
C ILE A 21 2.82 1.38 9.84
N THR A 22 1.84 2.14 10.33
CA THR A 22 1.46 2.16 11.75
C THR A 22 -0.05 2.28 11.91
N ASN A 23 -0.57 1.92 13.09
CA ASN A 23 -1.97 2.17 13.45
C ASN A 23 -2.21 3.65 13.86
N GLY A 24 -1.15 4.43 14.09
CA GLY A 24 -1.25 5.85 14.43
C GLY A 24 -1.57 6.17 15.91
N TYR A 25 -1.83 5.17 16.75
CA TYR A 25 -2.34 5.39 18.11
C TYR A 25 -1.30 5.98 19.08
N ASN A 26 -0.02 5.63 18.90
CA ASN A 26 1.10 6.10 19.74
C ASN A 26 1.98 7.15 19.03
N LEU A 27 1.44 7.87 18.04
CA LEU A 27 2.16 8.95 17.37
C LEU A 27 2.12 10.24 18.21
N THR A 28 2.74 10.21 19.39
CA THR A 28 2.89 11.41 20.24
C THR A 28 3.95 12.35 19.65
N ARG A 29 3.99 13.59 20.13
CA ARG A 29 4.98 14.59 19.71
C ARG A 29 6.40 14.07 19.86
N GLU A 30 6.71 13.47 21.01
CA GLU A 30 8.04 12.95 21.33
C GLU A 30 8.48 11.82 20.37
N VAL A 31 7.52 11.02 19.89
CA VAL A 31 7.79 9.96 18.91
C VAL A 31 8.03 10.57 17.53
N VAL A 32 7.20 11.52 17.10
CA VAL A 32 7.29 12.13 15.77
C VAL A 32 8.56 12.96 15.62
N GLU A 33 9.00 13.64 16.67
CA GLU A 33 10.25 14.42 16.66
C GLU A 33 11.49 13.56 16.34
N GLN A 34 11.46 12.27 16.68
CA GLN A 34 12.55 11.34 16.37
C GLN A 34 12.62 10.99 14.87
N PHE A 35 11.52 11.07 14.13
CA PHE A 35 11.43 10.60 12.73
C PHE A 35 12.42 11.28 11.79
N ARG A 36 12.70 12.58 12.01
CA ARG A 36 13.69 13.32 11.23
C ARG A 36 15.09 12.72 11.40
N ASN A 37 15.48 12.41 12.63
CA ASN A 37 16.79 11.81 12.94
C ASN A 37 16.91 10.39 12.37
N LEU A 38 15.77 9.70 12.21
CA LEU A 38 15.69 8.36 11.62
C LEU A 38 15.54 8.39 10.10
N ARG A 39 15.66 9.57 9.44
CA ARG A 39 15.49 9.76 7.98
C ARG A 39 14.18 9.15 7.46
N LEU A 40 13.12 9.22 8.27
CA LEU A 40 11.79 8.73 7.91
C LEU A 40 11.07 9.78 7.05
N SER A 41 10.76 9.44 5.81
CA SER A 41 10.17 10.37 4.84
C SER A 41 8.70 10.09 4.52
N PHE A 42 8.16 8.98 5.00
CA PHE A 42 6.78 8.58 4.75
C PHE A 42 6.18 7.74 5.88
N ILE A 43 4.91 8.01 6.21
CA ILE A 43 4.10 7.24 7.14
C ILE A 43 2.78 6.86 6.47
N GLN A 44 2.42 5.58 6.57
CA GLN A 44 1.06 5.13 6.32
C GLN A 44 0.33 4.87 7.64
N ILE A 45 -0.85 5.46 7.79
CA ILE A 45 -1.76 5.24 8.92
C ILE A 45 -3.00 4.53 8.40
N THR A 46 -3.48 3.53 9.14
CA THR A 46 -4.64 2.73 8.69
C THR A 46 -5.89 3.07 9.50
N LEU A 47 -6.98 3.38 8.79
CA LEU A 47 -8.34 3.42 9.32
C LEU A 47 -9.21 2.36 8.61
N ASP A 48 -10.38 2.06 9.16
CA ASP A 48 -11.24 0.96 8.66
C ASP A 48 -12.68 1.44 8.37
N GLY A 49 -12.94 2.75 8.42
CA GLY A 49 -14.28 3.31 8.27
C GLY A 49 -14.49 4.54 9.17
N PRO A 50 -15.73 5.09 9.19
CA PRO A 50 -16.15 6.05 10.21
C PRO A 50 -15.95 5.48 11.62
N GLN A 51 -15.97 6.35 12.63
CA GLN A 51 -15.60 6.03 14.00
C GLN A 51 -16.22 4.72 14.52
N ASP A 52 -17.53 4.54 14.38
CA ASP A 52 -18.24 3.36 14.88
C ASP A 52 -17.77 2.05 14.20
N VAL A 53 -17.44 2.11 12.91
CA VAL A 53 -16.90 0.97 12.15
C VAL A 53 -15.45 0.69 12.56
N HIS A 54 -14.63 1.73 12.67
CA HIS A 54 -13.22 1.60 13.02
C HIS A 54 -13.05 1.09 14.45
N ASP A 55 -13.73 1.69 15.42
CA ASP A 55 -13.61 1.34 16.84
C ASP A 55 -14.11 -0.09 17.13
N LYS A 56 -15.10 -0.58 16.37
CA LYS A 56 -15.54 -1.98 16.42
C LYS A 56 -14.46 -2.95 15.92
N ARG A 57 -13.68 -2.56 14.91
CA ARG A 57 -12.66 -3.41 14.27
C ARG A 57 -11.30 -3.32 14.95
N ARG A 58 -10.95 -2.15 15.50
CA ARG A 58 -9.64 -1.85 16.07
C ARG A 58 -9.76 -1.27 17.49
N PRO A 59 -10.45 -1.95 18.42
CA PRO A 59 -10.46 -1.51 19.81
C PRO A 59 -9.09 -1.74 20.46
N LEU A 60 -8.81 -1.01 21.53
CA LEU A 60 -7.77 -1.38 22.48
C LEU A 60 -8.10 -2.73 23.13
N LYS A 61 -7.13 -3.35 23.81
CA LYS A 61 -7.37 -4.55 24.63
C LYS A 61 -8.46 -4.32 25.70
N SER A 62 -8.68 -3.08 26.11
CA SER A 62 -9.74 -2.66 27.03
C SER A 62 -11.13 -2.56 26.38
N GLY A 63 -11.25 -2.72 25.06
CA GLY A 63 -12.48 -2.51 24.30
C GLY A 63 -12.73 -1.05 23.89
N GLN A 64 -11.89 -0.11 24.32
CA GLN A 64 -12.04 1.31 23.98
C GLN A 64 -11.69 1.59 22.52
N GLY A 65 -12.42 2.52 21.90
CA GLY A 65 -12.17 3.00 20.55
C GLY A 65 -10.82 3.68 20.38
N THR A 66 -10.30 3.70 19.15
CA THR A 66 -8.98 4.24 18.80
C THR A 66 -9.04 5.37 17.78
N PHE A 67 -10.16 5.51 17.05
CA PHE A 67 -10.31 6.45 15.93
C PHE A 67 -9.98 7.89 16.31
N GLU A 68 -10.62 8.41 17.37
CA GLU A 68 -10.46 9.80 17.78
C GLU A 68 -9.04 10.10 18.26
N LYS A 69 -8.41 9.17 18.99
CA LYS A 69 -7.02 9.33 19.42
C LYS A 69 -6.05 9.37 18.24
N ILE A 70 -6.27 8.54 17.21
CA ILE A 70 -5.47 8.54 15.99
C ILE A 70 -5.60 9.88 15.26
N LEU A 71 -6.81 10.40 15.08
CA LEU A 71 -7.01 11.68 14.39
C LEU A 71 -6.42 12.86 15.17
N VAL A 72 -6.55 12.88 16.50
CA VAL A 72 -5.91 13.89 17.36
C VAL A 72 -4.39 13.84 17.23
N ASN A 73 -3.79 12.66 17.27
CA ASN A 73 -2.34 12.53 17.09
C ASN A 73 -1.87 13.04 15.72
N ILE A 74 -2.65 12.80 14.66
CA ILE A 74 -2.32 13.36 13.33
C ILE A 74 -2.41 14.88 13.37
N GLU A 75 -3.52 15.42 13.88
CA GLU A 75 -3.78 16.86 13.95
C GLU A 75 -2.71 17.62 14.73
N GLU A 76 -2.34 17.14 15.92
CA GLU A 76 -1.37 17.80 16.82
C GLU A 76 0.08 17.75 16.31
N ASN A 77 0.39 16.87 15.34
CA ASN A 77 1.75 16.62 14.88
C ASN A 77 1.96 16.86 13.39
N ILE A 78 0.92 17.28 12.67
CA ILE A 78 0.92 17.42 11.20
C ILE A 78 2.00 18.37 10.68
N ASP A 79 2.46 19.33 11.50
CA ASP A 79 3.47 20.33 11.19
C ASP A 79 4.90 19.76 11.11
N ILE A 80 5.16 18.65 11.80
CA ILE A 80 6.49 18.00 11.82
C ILE A 80 6.48 16.57 11.27
N MET A 81 5.30 16.01 11.01
CA MET A 81 5.19 14.68 10.41
C MET A 81 5.75 14.69 8.98
N PRO A 82 6.39 13.58 8.55
CA PRO A 82 6.70 13.36 7.15
C PRO A 82 5.41 13.17 6.32
N ASN A 83 5.54 12.91 5.02
CA ASN A 83 4.39 12.67 4.16
C ASN A 83 3.48 11.56 4.72
N ILE A 84 2.19 11.86 4.85
CA ILE A 84 1.21 10.94 5.43
C ILE A 84 0.30 10.39 4.33
N SER A 85 0.08 9.08 4.39
CA SER A 85 -1.01 8.42 3.66
C SER A 85 -1.95 7.71 4.62
N LEU A 86 -3.22 8.09 4.55
CA LEU A 86 -4.30 7.46 5.28
C LEU A 86 -4.92 6.37 4.41
N ARG A 87 -4.62 5.12 4.74
CA ARG A 87 -5.17 3.94 4.06
C ARG A 87 -6.46 3.52 4.75
N ILE A 88 -7.56 3.46 4.01
CA ILE A 88 -8.86 3.00 4.51
C ILE A 88 -9.11 1.58 4.01
N ASN A 89 -9.02 0.57 4.89
CA ASN A 89 -9.40 -0.79 4.50
C ASN A 89 -10.88 -0.83 4.11
N VAL A 90 -11.17 -1.40 2.93
CA VAL A 90 -12.54 -1.51 2.43
C VAL A 90 -12.91 -2.96 2.13
N ASP A 91 -14.12 -3.31 2.54
CA ASP A 91 -14.76 -4.60 2.31
C ASP A 91 -16.27 -4.40 2.13
N LYS A 92 -17.02 -5.48 1.94
CA LYS A 92 -18.47 -5.42 1.66
C LYS A 92 -19.29 -4.85 2.81
N GLU A 93 -18.79 -4.84 4.05
CA GLU A 93 -19.54 -4.35 5.20
C GLU A 93 -19.43 -2.82 5.37
N ASN A 94 -18.32 -2.21 4.93
CA ASN A 94 -18.08 -0.78 5.10
C ASN A 94 -18.05 0.03 3.79
N VAL A 95 -18.09 -0.63 2.62
CA VAL A 95 -17.98 0.02 1.29
C VAL A 95 -18.91 1.21 1.09
N ASN A 96 -20.14 1.13 1.60
CA ASN A 96 -21.15 2.20 1.42
C ASN A 96 -20.92 3.42 2.33
N ARG A 97 -19.97 3.31 3.28
CA ARG A 97 -19.72 4.31 4.33
C ARG A 97 -18.30 4.87 4.32
N VAL A 98 -17.43 4.43 3.41
CA VAL A 98 -16.02 4.87 3.36
C VAL A 98 -15.86 6.39 3.19
N ASN A 99 -16.82 7.05 2.54
CA ASN A 99 -16.82 8.50 2.33
C ASN A 99 -17.00 9.30 3.64
N GLU A 100 -17.63 8.72 4.68
CA GLU A 100 -17.92 9.40 5.95
C GLU A 100 -16.64 9.77 6.72
N ILE A 101 -15.52 9.08 6.48
CA ILE A 101 -14.22 9.43 7.08
C ILE A 101 -13.81 10.86 6.70
N LEU A 102 -14.14 11.29 5.49
CA LEU A 102 -13.74 12.60 4.96
C LEU A 102 -14.34 13.74 5.80
N ASP A 103 -15.52 13.54 6.40
CA ASP A 103 -16.15 14.51 7.30
C ASP A 103 -15.30 14.75 8.57
N GLY A 104 -14.66 13.69 9.09
CA GLY A 104 -13.75 13.79 10.23
C GLY A 104 -12.47 14.54 9.88
N LEU A 105 -11.92 14.29 8.69
CA LEU A 105 -10.70 14.96 8.21
C LEU A 105 -10.94 16.45 7.91
N GLU A 106 -12.08 16.80 7.34
CA GLU A 106 -12.44 18.19 7.05
C GLU A 106 -12.65 19.01 8.33
N ARG A 107 -13.40 18.48 9.30
CA ARG A 107 -13.63 19.17 10.59
C ARG A 107 -12.34 19.49 11.34
N ARG A 108 -11.29 18.70 11.15
CA ARG A 108 -9.97 18.85 11.76
C ARG A 108 -8.98 19.64 10.91
N GLY A 109 -9.41 20.18 9.77
CA GLY A 109 -8.52 20.92 8.87
C GLY A 109 -7.35 20.08 8.34
N LEU A 110 -7.55 18.76 8.17
CA LEU A 110 -6.55 17.83 7.63
C LEU A 110 -6.63 17.70 6.11
N LYS A 111 -7.63 18.33 5.48
CA LYS A 111 -7.75 18.45 4.03
C LYS A 111 -6.43 18.98 3.45
N ASN A 112 -5.90 18.27 2.46
CA ASN A 112 -4.67 18.57 1.73
C ASN A 112 -3.36 18.50 2.52
N LYS A 113 -3.39 18.13 3.80
CA LYS A 113 -2.19 17.89 4.62
C LYS A 113 -1.73 16.43 4.58
N LEU A 114 -2.57 15.55 4.06
CA LEU A 114 -2.33 14.12 3.91
C LEU A 114 -3.00 13.60 2.64
N SER A 115 -2.53 12.45 2.16
CA SER A 115 -3.20 11.68 1.11
C SER A 115 -4.15 10.67 1.73
N VAL A 116 -5.26 10.38 1.04
CA VAL A 116 -6.24 9.37 1.48
C VAL A 116 -6.47 8.42 0.33
N TYR A 117 -6.51 7.12 0.60
CA TYR A 117 -6.82 6.11 -0.42
C TYR A 117 -7.46 4.88 0.21
N LEU A 118 -8.18 4.11 -0.60
CA LEU A 118 -8.75 2.84 -0.16
C LEU A 118 -7.69 1.73 -0.24
N GLY A 119 -7.73 0.81 0.72
CA GLY A 119 -6.88 -0.36 0.77
C GLY A 119 -7.67 -1.61 0.44
N TYR A 120 -7.22 -2.34 -0.59
CA TYR A 120 -7.75 -3.66 -0.90
C TYR A 120 -7.46 -4.65 0.24
N VAL A 121 -8.47 -5.40 0.68
CA VAL A 121 -8.36 -6.42 1.73
C VAL A 121 -8.53 -7.79 1.11
N GLU A 122 -7.51 -8.64 1.31
CA GLU A 122 -7.47 -9.99 0.78
C GLU A 122 -7.69 -11.03 1.88
N PRO A 123 -8.39 -12.14 1.60
CA PRO A 123 -8.49 -13.26 2.52
C PRO A 123 -7.26 -14.16 2.37
N THR A 124 -6.09 -13.69 2.75
CA THR A 124 -4.82 -14.43 2.57
C THR A 124 -4.56 -15.49 3.64
N ASN A 125 -5.45 -15.59 4.64
CA ASN A 125 -5.29 -16.49 5.79
C ASN A 125 -6.67 -17.05 6.18
N ASP A 126 -6.71 -18.26 6.74
CA ASP A 126 -7.94 -18.95 7.21
C ASP A 126 -8.72 -18.20 8.32
N CYS A 127 -8.20 -17.05 8.76
CA CYS A 127 -8.81 -16.18 9.77
C CYS A 127 -9.86 -15.20 9.20
N TYR A 128 -10.11 -15.20 7.89
CA TYR A 128 -11.08 -14.30 7.25
C TYR A 128 -12.32 -15.03 6.76
N VAL A 129 -13.46 -14.31 6.73
CA VAL A 129 -14.69 -14.78 6.09
C VAL A 129 -14.66 -14.34 4.63
N PRO A 130 -14.42 -15.24 3.64
CA PRO A 130 -14.16 -14.85 2.25
C PRO A 130 -15.29 -14.03 1.63
N ASN A 131 -16.53 -14.28 2.07
CA ASN A 131 -17.73 -13.58 1.58
C ASN A 131 -17.79 -12.09 1.94
N LYS A 132 -16.88 -11.59 2.78
CA LYS A 132 -16.81 -10.17 3.16
C LYS A 132 -15.89 -9.36 2.26
N CYS A 133 -14.90 -9.97 1.63
CA CYS A 133 -13.97 -9.25 0.75
C CYS A 133 -14.65 -8.84 -0.56
N LEU A 134 -14.25 -7.68 -1.09
CA LEU A 134 -14.56 -7.27 -2.45
C LEU A 134 -13.68 -8.08 -3.41
N SER A 135 -14.21 -8.45 -4.57
CA SER A 135 -13.37 -8.83 -5.71
C SER A 135 -12.55 -7.64 -6.19
N MET A 136 -11.46 -7.89 -6.91
CA MET A 136 -10.66 -6.79 -7.48
C MET A 136 -11.51 -5.92 -8.42
N HIS A 137 -12.45 -6.51 -9.16
CA HIS A 137 -13.36 -5.77 -10.04
C HIS A 137 -14.28 -4.82 -9.24
N GLU A 138 -14.90 -5.30 -8.16
CA GLU A 138 -15.73 -4.45 -7.28
C GLU A 138 -14.89 -3.35 -6.63
N TYR A 139 -13.73 -3.72 -6.06
CA TYR A 139 -12.80 -2.79 -5.44
C TYR A 139 -12.34 -1.68 -6.38
N SER A 140 -12.06 -2.01 -7.64
CA SER A 140 -11.62 -1.04 -8.66
C SER A 140 -12.66 0.04 -8.90
N LYS A 141 -13.94 -0.35 -9.01
CA LYS A 141 -15.06 0.58 -9.16
C LYS A 141 -15.23 1.49 -7.95
N VAL A 142 -15.18 0.90 -6.75
CA VAL A 142 -15.29 1.65 -5.49
C VAL A 142 -14.15 2.67 -5.37
N THR A 143 -12.92 2.26 -5.68
CA THR A 143 -11.73 3.12 -5.59
C THR A 143 -11.83 4.29 -6.57
N TYR A 144 -12.21 4.01 -7.83
CA TYR A 144 -12.45 5.05 -8.83
C TYR A 144 -13.51 6.07 -8.37
N MET A 145 -14.63 5.61 -7.83
CA MET A 145 -15.69 6.49 -7.32
C MET A 145 -15.24 7.27 -6.09
N PHE A 146 -14.48 6.66 -5.18
CA PHE A 146 -13.93 7.32 -4.00
C PHE A 146 -12.97 8.46 -4.40
N GLU A 147 -12.13 8.24 -5.41
CA GLU A 147 -11.22 9.26 -5.92
C GLU A 147 -11.93 10.46 -6.55
N LYS A 148 -13.08 10.23 -7.19
CA LYS A 148 -13.97 11.32 -7.64
C LYS A 148 -14.51 12.12 -6.46
N VAL A 149 -14.99 11.46 -5.42
CA VAL A 149 -15.46 12.13 -4.20
C VAL A 149 -14.34 12.93 -3.52
N LEU A 150 -13.11 12.39 -3.45
CA LEU A 150 -11.96 13.14 -2.94
C LEU A 150 -11.75 14.44 -3.72
N LYS A 151 -11.78 14.37 -5.05
CA LYS A 151 -11.62 15.54 -5.93
C LYS A 151 -12.76 16.55 -5.76
N GLU A 152 -14.02 16.10 -5.76
CA GLU A 152 -15.20 16.94 -5.56
C GLU A 152 -15.19 17.66 -4.20
N ARG A 153 -14.74 16.96 -3.16
CA ARG A 153 -14.55 17.52 -1.82
C ARG A 153 -13.24 18.29 -1.67
N GLY A 154 -12.42 18.42 -2.71
CA GLY A 154 -11.20 19.22 -2.78
C GLY A 154 -10.03 18.67 -1.96
N PHE A 155 -9.99 17.37 -1.67
CA PHE A 155 -8.81 16.70 -1.13
C PHE A 155 -7.72 16.64 -2.20
N SER A 156 -6.45 16.64 -1.77
CA SER A 156 -5.29 16.47 -2.63
C SER A 156 -5.34 15.11 -3.30
N ASN A 157 -5.93 15.07 -4.50
CA ASN A 157 -5.99 13.90 -5.36
C ASN A 157 -5.55 14.30 -6.76
N ASN A 158 -4.29 14.03 -7.09
CA ASN A 158 -3.76 14.31 -8.41
C ASN A 158 -3.98 13.09 -9.31
N LEU A 159 -4.97 13.20 -10.19
CA LEU A 159 -5.37 12.15 -11.12
C LEU A 159 -4.22 11.71 -12.05
N MET A 160 -3.21 12.56 -12.27
CA MET A 160 -2.03 12.19 -13.07
C MET A 160 -1.26 11.01 -12.49
N HIS A 161 -1.36 10.72 -11.19
CA HIS A 161 -0.76 9.51 -10.60
C HIS A 161 -1.41 8.21 -11.09
N LYS A 162 -2.59 8.29 -11.72
CA LYS A 162 -3.29 7.17 -12.38
C LYS A 162 -2.96 7.03 -13.86
N TYR A 163 -2.14 7.94 -14.40
CA TYR A 163 -1.65 7.76 -15.76
C TYR A 163 -0.76 6.50 -15.80
N PRO A 164 -0.96 5.59 -16.76
CA PRO A 164 -0.23 4.35 -16.79
C PRO A 164 1.25 4.58 -17.13
N HIS A 165 2.13 3.93 -16.39
CA HIS A 165 3.57 3.92 -16.64
C HIS A 165 4.03 2.49 -16.94
N LEU A 166 5.04 2.36 -17.79
CA LEU A 166 5.67 1.07 -18.05
C LEU A 166 6.23 0.51 -16.74
N LYS A 167 6.03 -0.79 -16.52
CA LYS A 167 6.57 -1.51 -15.37
C LYS A 167 7.49 -2.62 -15.83
N TYR A 168 8.56 -2.86 -15.07
CA TYR A 168 9.49 -3.97 -15.29
C TYR A 168 9.17 -5.18 -14.41
N ASN A 169 8.55 -4.94 -13.26
CA ASN A 169 8.11 -5.93 -12.27
C ASN A 169 6.79 -5.44 -11.65
N PHE A 170 5.98 -6.32 -11.09
CA PHE A 170 4.69 -5.93 -10.51
C PHE A 170 4.85 -5.23 -9.16
N CYS A 171 5.64 -5.82 -8.24
CA CYS A 171 5.91 -5.27 -6.91
C CYS A 171 7.29 -5.69 -6.39
N GLY A 172 7.62 -5.39 -5.13
CA GLY A 172 8.91 -5.80 -4.56
C GLY A 172 9.17 -7.32 -4.63
N ALA A 173 8.12 -8.15 -4.61
CA ALA A 173 8.27 -9.59 -4.56
C ALA A 173 8.94 -10.19 -5.81
N ASP A 174 8.69 -9.64 -7.00
CA ASP A 174 9.33 -10.05 -8.26
C ASP A 174 10.49 -9.13 -8.68
N SER A 175 11.00 -8.30 -7.75
CA SER A 175 12.20 -7.51 -7.96
C SER A 175 13.44 -8.22 -7.42
N VAL A 176 14.56 -8.15 -8.14
CA VAL A 176 15.83 -8.77 -7.71
C VAL A 176 16.30 -8.20 -6.37
N ASN A 177 16.26 -6.88 -6.20
CA ASN A 177 16.87 -6.19 -5.05
C ASN A 177 15.85 -5.81 -3.96
N SER A 178 14.84 -6.66 -3.74
CA SER A 178 13.83 -6.44 -2.71
C SER A 178 13.61 -7.71 -1.91
N MET A 179 13.63 -7.57 -0.59
CA MET A 179 13.50 -8.67 0.36
C MET A 179 12.68 -8.21 1.55
N VAL A 180 12.04 -9.16 2.20
CA VAL A 180 11.30 -8.97 3.44
C VAL A 180 12.01 -9.77 4.53
N ILE A 181 12.26 -9.15 5.68
CA ILE A 181 12.97 -9.77 6.79
C ILE A 181 12.04 -9.75 8.00
N ASP A 182 11.80 -10.91 8.61
CA ASP A 182 11.01 -11.03 9.83
C ASP A 182 11.83 -10.74 11.09
N PRO A 183 11.20 -10.60 12.28
CA PRO A 183 11.91 -10.29 13.53
C PRO A 183 12.99 -11.31 13.93
N GLU A 184 12.84 -12.56 13.51
CA GLU A 184 13.78 -13.67 13.74
C GLU A 184 14.93 -13.69 12.72
N GLY A 185 14.90 -12.78 11.74
CA GLY A 185 15.93 -12.62 10.72
C GLY A 185 15.73 -13.49 9.48
N TYR A 186 14.62 -14.23 9.36
CA TYR A 186 14.34 -14.99 8.14
C TYR A 186 13.98 -14.06 6.99
N ILE A 187 14.41 -14.45 5.79
CA ILE A 187 14.28 -13.69 4.55
C ILE A 187 13.18 -14.31 3.70
N TYR A 188 12.32 -13.47 3.12
CA TYR A 188 11.23 -13.82 2.21
C TYR A 188 11.19 -12.86 1.01
N LYS A 189 10.49 -13.24 -0.06
CA LYS A 189 10.25 -12.34 -1.21
C LYS A 189 8.99 -11.49 -1.04
N CYS A 190 7.93 -12.05 -0.45
CA CYS A 190 6.67 -11.35 -0.25
C CYS A 190 6.38 -11.13 1.23
N TRP A 191 5.74 -10.02 1.60
CA TRP A 191 5.28 -9.82 2.97
C TRP A 191 4.20 -10.82 3.39
N SER A 192 3.53 -11.46 2.41
CA SER A 192 2.44 -12.41 2.67
C SER A 192 2.99 -13.79 3.05
N ASP A 193 4.30 -13.97 2.92
CA ASP A 193 5.01 -15.21 3.22
C ASP A 193 5.54 -15.25 4.64
N ILE A 194 5.57 -14.10 5.33
CA ILE A 194 6.17 -13.99 6.67
C ILE A 194 5.53 -15.00 7.62
N GLY A 195 6.36 -15.82 8.25
CA GLY A 195 5.92 -16.85 9.19
C GLY A 195 5.54 -18.19 8.54
N ILE A 196 5.52 -18.28 7.21
CA ILE A 196 5.27 -19.53 6.47
C ILE A 196 6.61 -20.14 6.08
N GLU A 197 6.99 -21.22 6.75
CA GLU A 197 8.32 -21.82 6.63
C GLU A 197 8.66 -22.26 5.20
N GLU A 198 7.67 -22.71 4.44
CA GLU A 198 7.80 -23.19 3.06
C GLU A 198 8.22 -22.09 2.07
N TYR A 199 8.03 -20.82 2.42
CA TYR A 199 8.40 -19.66 1.58
C TYR A 199 9.67 -18.96 2.05
N ARG A 200 10.37 -19.49 3.06
CA ARG A 200 11.65 -18.95 3.52
C ARG A 200 12.71 -19.07 2.43
N VAL A 201 13.38 -17.95 2.18
CA VAL A 201 14.51 -17.85 1.26
C VAL A 201 15.85 -17.97 1.99
N GLY A 202 15.93 -17.60 3.26
CA GLY A 202 17.17 -17.68 4.03
C GLY A 202 17.06 -17.04 5.40
N ASN A 203 18.19 -16.73 6.03
CA ASN A 203 18.24 -15.95 7.27
C ASN A 203 19.45 -15.00 7.25
N ILE A 204 19.24 -13.73 7.60
CA ILE A 204 20.26 -12.67 7.56
C ILE A 204 21.41 -12.89 8.56
N LEU A 205 21.20 -13.73 9.58
CA LEU A 205 22.21 -14.08 10.58
C LEU A 205 23.19 -15.16 10.08
N ASN A 206 22.87 -15.83 8.97
CA ASN A 206 23.72 -16.84 8.34
C ASN A 206 24.50 -16.24 7.16
N ASP A 207 25.25 -17.07 6.42
CA ASP A 207 25.73 -16.66 5.10
C ASP A 207 24.53 -16.23 4.23
N THR A 208 24.60 -15.05 3.63
CA THR A 208 23.56 -14.46 2.76
C THR A 208 23.96 -14.44 1.29
N SER A 209 25.07 -15.10 0.93
CA SER A 209 25.42 -15.34 -0.47
C SER A 209 24.28 -16.06 -1.19
N LEU A 210 24.13 -15.84 -2.50
CA LEU A 210 23.09 -16.53 -3.28
C LEU A 210 23.15 -18.06 -3.16
N VAL A 211 24.32 -18.61 -2.81
CA VAL A 211 24.58 -20.05 -2.63
C VAL A 211 23.93 -20.60 -1.36
N SER A 212 23.79 -19.78 -0.31
CA SER A 212 23.19 -20.17 0.97
C SER A 212 21.69 -19.84 1.07
N LEU A 213 21.14 -19.14 0.06
CA LEU A 213 19.71 -18.94 -0.06
C LEU A 213 19.02 -20.18 -0.64
N ASN A 214 17.76 -20.35 -0.30
CA ASN A 214 16.85 -21.24 -1.02
C ASN A 214 16.58 -20.64 -2.41
N VAL A 215 17.48 -20.95 -3.34
CA VAL A 215 17.46 -20.44 -4.71
C VAL A 215 16.17 -20.82 -5.42
N ASP A 216 15.61 -22.01 -5.16
CA ASP A 216 14.36 -22.44 -5.78
C ASP A 216 13.21 -21.48 -5.43
N LYS A 217 13.05 -21.16 -4.15
CA LYS A 217 12.02 -20.20 -3.69
C LYS A 217 12.28 -18.78 -4.16
N TYR A 218 13.55 -18.36 -4.19
CA TYR A 218 13.92 -17.07 -4.72
C TYR A 218 13.57 -16.93 -6.21
N MET A 219 13.92 -17.95 -7.01
CA MET A 219 13.73 -17.97 -8.45
C MET A 219 12.26 -18.17 -8.85
N GLU A 220 11.45 -18.80 -8.00
CA GLU A 220 10.00 -18.95 -8.19
C GLU A 220 9.29 -17.59 -8.39
N TYR A 221 9.77 -16.54 -7.72
CA TYR A 221 9.27 -15.17 -7.88
C TYR A 221 9.84 -14.44 -9.10
N LEU A 222 11.07 -14.77 -9.53
CA LEU A 222 11.80 -14.00 -10.55
C LEU A 222 11.69 -14.56 -11.97
N LEU A 223 11.47 -15.87 -12.12
CA LEU A 223 11.47 -16.53 -13.42
C LEU A 223 10.10 -16.52 -14.12
N TYR A 224 9.09 -15.87 -13.53
CA TYR A 224 7.79 -15.76 -14.17
C TYR A 224 7.90 -14.89 -15.43
N ASP A 225 7.55 -15.49 -16.57
CA ASP A 225 7.44 -14.79 -17.85
C ASP A 225 5.97 -14.57 -18.23
N PRO A 226 5.44 -13.34 -18.16
CA PRO A 226 4.07 -13.07 -18.52
C PRO A 226 3.77 -13.25 -20.02
N THR A 227 4.77 -13.32 -20.89
CA THR A 227 4.57 -13.54 -22.34
C THR A 227 4.26 -15.01 -22.65
N MET A 228 4.59 -15.92 -21.73
CA MET A 228 4.32 -17.36 -21.81
C MET A 228 3.04 -17.76 -21.05
N ASP A 229 2.38 -16.82 -20.38
CA ASP A 229 1.17 -17.05 -19.62
C ASP A 229 -0.07 -16.75 -20.47
N GLU A 230 -0.92 -17.76 -20.69
CA GLU A 230 -2.11 -17.68 -21.56
C GLU A 230 -3.07 -16.53 -21.20
N MET A 231 -3.14 -16.12 -19.92
CA MET A 231 -3.98 -15.00 -19.52
C MET A 231 -3.40 -13.64 -19.91
N CYS A 232 -2.09 -13.58 -20.16
CA CYS A 232 -1.31 -12.36 -20.28
C CYS A 232 -0.74 -12.14 -21.68
N THR A 233 -0.46 -13.19 -22.47
CA THR A 233 0.18 -13.10 -23.80
C THR A 233 -0.54 -12.12 -24.73
N ASP A 234 -1.87 -12.12 -24.75
CA ASP A 234 -2.69 -11.23 -25.59
C ASP A 234 -3.23 -10.00 -24.82
N CYS A 235 -2.79 -9.78 -23.58
CA CYS A 235 -3.30 -8.71 -22.74
C CYS A 235 -2.68 -7.35 -23.09
N LYS A 236 -3.51 -6.40 -23.53
CA LYS A 236 -3.09 -5.01 -23.85
C LYS A 236 -2.48 -4.25 -22.66
N LEU A 237 -2.72 -4.70 -21.43
CA LEU A 237 -2.21 -4.09 -20.20
C LEU A 237 -0.87 -4.66 -19.75
N LEU A 238 -0.35 -5.66 -20.47
CA LEU A 238 0.90 -6.33 -20.12
C LEU A 238 2.05 -5.33 -19.85
N PRO A 239 2.32 -4.31 -20.68
CA PRO A 239 3.45 -3.39 -20.46
C PRO A 239 3.39 -2.56 -19.16
N ILE A 240 2.22 -2.47 -18.52
CA ILE A 240 1.98 -1.66 -17.33
C ILE A 240 1.60 -2.51 -16.10
N CYS A 241 1.45 -3.82 -16.29
CA CYS A 241 1.02 -4.77 -15.27
C CYS A 241 2.05 -5.89 -15.05
N MET A 242 2.71 -6.39 -16.09
CA MET A 242 3.68 -7.48 -15.99
C MET A 242 3.15 -8.79 -15.38
N GLY A 243 1.83 -9.03 -15.42
CA GLY A 243 1.20 -10.32 -15.03
C GLY A 243 0.54 -10.39 -13.65
N GLY A 244 0.36 -9.26 -12.95
CA GLY A 244 -0.41 -9.23 -11.69
C GLY A 244 0.37 -9.60 -10.40
N CYS A 245 -0.29 -9.95 -9.31
CA CYS A 245 0.40 -10.22 -8.03
C CYS A 245 1.30 -11.48 -8.09
N PRO A 246 2.62 -11.38 -7.82
CA PRO A 246 3.54 -12.53 -7.87
C PRO A 246 3.13 -13.70 -6.96
N ARG A 247 2.69 -13.40 -5.73
CA ARG A 247 2.21 -14.42 -4.78
C ARG A 247 1.04 -15.22 -5.34
N ARG A 248 0.05 -14.53 -5.92
CA ARG A 248 -1.13 -15.15 -6.53
C ARG A 248 -0.77 -15.98 -7.78
N ARG A 249 0.28 -15.61 -8.53
CA ARG A 249 0.79 -16.43 -9.66
C ARG A 249 1.35 -17.76 -9.17
N ILE A 250 2.13 -17.73 -8.08
CA ILE A 250 2.71 -18.92 -7.45
C ILE A 250 1.60 -19.87 -6.97
N GLU A 251 0.54 -19.33 -6.38
CA GLU A 251 -0.64 -20.11 -5.97
C GLU A 251 -1.57 -20.49 -7.13
N ARG A 252 -1.21 -20.12 -8.36
CA ARG A 252 -2.01 -20.37 -9.58
C ARG A 252 -3.44 -19.84 -9.48
N MET A 253 -3.64 -18.72 -8.77
CA MET A 253 -4.93 -18.08 -8.67
C MET A 253 -5.30 -17.38 -9.98
N THR A 254 -6.56 -17.52 -10.40
CA THR A 254 -7.09 -16.88 -11.61
C THR A 254 -7.31 -15.38 -11.41
N GLU A 255 -7.79 -14.97 -10.24
CA GLU A 255 -7.92 -13.56 -9.88
C GLU A 255 -6.55 -13.03 -9.46
N ARG A 256 -5.77 -12.46 -10.39
CA ARG A 256 -4.45 -11.88 -10.08
C ARG A 256 -4.17 -10.53 -10.72
N CYS A 257 -5.07 -10.07 -11.58
CA CYS A 257 -4.95 -8.79 -12.26
C CYS A 257 -5.21 -7.63 -11.28
N GLY A 258 -4.54 -6.49 -11.50
CA GLY A 258 -4.75 -5.28 -10.73
C GLY A 258 -5.95 -4.45 -11.17
N ASP A 259 -6.13 -3.31 -10.54
CA ASP A 259 -7.23 -2.36 -10.73
C ASP A 259 -7.35 -1.82 -12.17
N TYR A 260 -6.22 -1.53 -12.83
CA TYR A 260 -6.19 -1.05 -14.21
C TYR A 260 -6.87 -2.00 -15.21
N LYS A 261 -7.04 -3.29 -14.89
CA LYS A 261 -7.83 -4.19 -15.73
C LYS A 261 -9.29 -3.75 -15.88
N TYR A 262 -9.82 -3.04 -14.90
CA TYR A 262 -11.25 -2.77 -14.79
C TYR A 262 -11.63 -1.31 -14.95
N VAL A 263 -10.71 -0.37 -14.68
CA VAL A 263 -11.04 1.07 -14.64
C VAL A 263 -10.04 1.99 -15.36
N LEU A 264 -9.09 1.43 -16.12
CA LEU A 264 -8.07 2.25 -16.80
C LEU A 264 -8.68 3.17 -17.86
N GLU A 265 -9.68 2.71 -18.61
CA GLU A 265 -10.31 3.52 -19.65
C GLU A 265 -10.96 4.78 -19.07
N GLU A 266 -11.63 4.63 -17.92
CA GLU A 266 -12.25 5.71 -17.17
C GLU A 266 -11.20 6.71 -16.67
N TYR A 267 -10.10 6.25 -16.09
CA TYR A 267 -8.99 7.12 -15.69
C TYR A 267 -8.42 7.90 -16.88
N LEU A 268 -8.18 7.23 -18.02
CA LEU A 268 -7.63 7.88 -19.20
C LEU A 268 -8.56 8.97 -19.75
N LYS A 269 -9.88 8.74 -19.75
CA LYS A 269 -10.88 9.74 -20.15
C LYS A 269 -10.86 10.95 -19.22
N ASP A 270 -10.85 10.72 -17.90
CA ASP A 270 -10.84 11.81 -16.92
C ASP A 270 -9.53 12.62 -16.97
N ILE A 271 -8.37 11.95 -17.15
CA ILE A 271 -7.07 12.62 -17.33
C ILE A 271 -7.04 13.44 -18.61
N ALA A 272 -7.50 12.88 -19.73
CA ALA A 272 -7.55 13.59 -21.00
C ALA A 272 -8.41 14.86 -20.90
N LYS A 273 -9.55 14.78 -20.20
CA LYS A 273 -10.41 15.93 -19.93
C LYS A 273 -9.69 17.02 -19.13
N GLU A 274 -9.02 16.66 -18.03
CA GLU A 274 -8.28 17.64 -17.22
C GLU A 274 -7.14 18.31 -18.01
N LEU A 275 -6.43 17.57 -18.86
CA LEU A 275 -5.36 18.11 -19.68
C LEU A 275 -5.89 19.10 -20.74
N LEU A 276 -7.07 18.82 -21.31
CA LEU A 276 -7.73 19.72 -22.26
C LEU A 276 -8.22 21.00 -21.58
N GLU A 277 -8.84 20.89 -20.40
CA GLU A 277 -9.30 22.05 -19.61
C GLU A 277 -8.12 22.98 -19.24
N LYS A 278 -7.02 22.41 -18.71
CA LYS A 278 -5.79 23.18 -18.39
C LYS A 278 -5.14 23.85 -19.58
N LYS A 279 -5.33 23.31 -20.79
CA LYS A 279 -4.81 23.91 -22.03
C LYS A 279 -5.67 25.11 -22.46
N GLN A 280 -6.98 25.06 -22.26
CA GLN A 280 -7.90 26.14 -22.59
C GLN A 280 -7.74 27.34 -21.64
N GLU A 281 -7.45 27.12 -20.36
CA GLU A 281 -7.20 28.21 -19.39
C GLU A 281 -5.90 28.99 -19.65
N LYS A 282 -5.00 28.45 -20.48
CA LYS A 282 -3.70 29.07 -20.82
C LYS A 282 -3.71 29.86 -22.13
N VAL A 283 -4.83 29.86 -22.85
CA VAL A 283 -5.05 30.60 -24.12
C VAL A 283 -5.94 31.80 -23.85
#